data_AF-A0A534UIW5-F1
#
_entry.id   AF-A0A534UIW5-F1
#
_cell.length_a   1.000
_cell.length_b   1.000
_cell.length_c   1.000
_cell.angle_alpha   90.00
_cell.angle_beta   90.00
_cell.angle_gamma   90.00
#
_symmetry.space_group_name_H-M   'P 1'
#
loop_
_entity.id
_entity.type
_entity.pdbx_description
1 polymer ?
#
loop_
_entity_poly.entity_id
_entity_poly.type
_entity_poly.pdbx_seq_one_letter_code
_entity_poly.pdbx_strand_id
1 'polypeptide(L)' 'RMVLAREERTVETAYGPVRVKLARAPDGTLNVAPEFEDCRRLASERGVPLKVVHQAALAAVVAPR' A
#
# COMPACT_ATOMS: atom_id res chain seq x y z
N ARG A 1 -16.82 1.00 21.95
CA ARG A 1 -15.46 0.97 21.37
C ARG A 1 -15.60 0.80 19.86
N MET A 2 -15.48 1.87 19.06
CA MET A 2 -15.54 1.75 17.59
C MET A 2 -14.16 1.33 17.08
N VAL A 3 -14.03 0.08 16.67
CA VAL A 3 -12.87 -0.39 15.93
C VAL A 3 -13.08 0.06 14.49
N LEU A 4 -12.31 1.05 14.01
CA LEU A 4 -12.27 1.35 12.57
C LEU A 4 -11.87 0.07 11.85
N ALA A 5 -12.65 -0.33 10.84
CA ALA A 5 -12.32 -1.44 9.95
C ALA A 5 -11.03 -1.08 9.19
N ARG A 6 -9.89 -1.39 9.79
CA ARG A 6 -8.59 -1.38 9.14
C ARG A 6 -8.41 -2.76 8.52
N GLU A 7 -8.41 -2.80 7.20
CA GLU A 7 -8.19 -4.02 6.44
C GLU A 7 -6.76 -4.01 5.92
N GLU A 8 -6.06 -5.12 6.09
CA GLU A 8 -4.74 -5.30 5.50
C GLU A 8 -4.95 -6.10 4.21
N ARG A 9 -4.50 -5.55 3.08
CA ARG A 9 -4.51 -6.25 1.79
C ARG A 9 -3.11 -6.33 1.24
N THR A 10 -2.84 -7.38 0.47
CA THR A 10 -1.64 -7.44 -0.35
C THR A 10 -2.02 -6.99 -1.75
N VAL A 11 -1.35 -5.96 -2.27
CA VAL A 11 -1.51 -5.51 -3.66
C VAL A 11 -0.32 -5.92 -4.49
N GLU A 12 -0.58 -6.34 -5.72
CA GLU A 12 0.46 -6.65 -6.68
C GLU A 12 0.92 -5.35 -7.34
N THR A 13 2.22 -5.06 -7.24
CA THR A 13 2.85 -3.92 -7.90
C THR A 13 3.82 -4.42 -8.98
N ALA A 14 4.24 -3.53 -9.89
CA ALA A 14 5.25 -3.85 -10.89
C ALA A 14 6.60 -4.32 -10.29
N TYR A 15 6.84 -4.09 -9.00
CA TYR A 15 8.07 -4.46 -8.30
C TYR A 15 7.92 -5.77 -7.50
N GLY A 16 6.68 -6.12 -7.15
CA GLY A 16 6.32 -7.27 -6.32
C GLY A 16 5.08 -7.03 -5.46
N PRO A 17 4.66 -8.02 -4.68
CA PRO A 17 3.56 -7.88 -3.73
C PRO A 17 3.94 -6.95 -2.58
N VAL A 18 3.07 -6.00 -2.26
CA VAL A 18 3.22 -5.07 -1.14
C VAL A 18 1.99 -5.13 -0.26
N ARG A 19 2.17 -5.29 1.04
CA ARG A 19 1.07 -5.16 1.99
C ARG A 19 0.69 -3.70 2.15
N VAL A 20 -0.61 -3.42 2.17
CA VAL A 20 -1.20 -2.09 2.34
C VAL A 20 -2.25 -2.16 3.43
N LYS A 21 -2.23 -1.16 4.31
CA LYS A 21 -3.25 -0.95 5.32
C LYS A 21 -4.27 0.03 4.78
N LEU A 22 -5.52 -0.42 4.73
CA LEU A 22 -6.68 0.33 4.28
C LEU A 22 -7.51 0.70 5.49
N ALA A 23 -7.67 2.00 5.76
CA ALA A 23 -8.51 2.49 6.83
C ALA A 23 -9.55 3.45 6.26
N ARG A 24 -10.84 3.12 6.43
CA ARG A 24 -11.93 4.01 6.04
C ARG A 24 -12.17 5.02 7.16
N ALA A 25 -11.94 6.29 6.87
CA ALA A 25 -12.23 7.37 7.80
C ALA A 25 -13.76 7.64 7.86
N PRO A 26 -14.25 8.25 8.96
CA PRO A 26 -15.69 8.50 9.16
C PRO A 26 -16.31 9.44 8.12
N ASP A 27 -15.48 10.27 7.47
CA ASP A 27 -15.84 11.19 6.38
C ASP A 27 -15.96 10.49 5.01
N GLY A 28 -15.65 9.18 4.94
CA GLY A 28 -15.65 8.40 3.71
C GLY A 28 -14.31 8.35 2.99
N THR A 29 -13.28 9.04 3.49
CA THR A 29 -11.93 9.01 2.91
C THR A 29 -11.27 7.64 3.14
N LEU A 30 -10.64 7.07 2.11
CA LEU A 30 -9.85 5.86 2.24
C LEU A 30 -8.38 6.23 2.50
N ASN A 31 -7.91 5.98 3.72
CA ASN A 31 -6.50 6.08 4.03
C ASN A 31 -5.80 4.79 3.62
N VAL A 32 -4.80 4.92 2.76
CA VAL A 32 -3.99 3.82 2.24
C VAL A 32 -2.57 4.03 2.72
N ALA A 33 -2.04 3.08 3.49
CA ALA A 33 -0.67 3.10 3.98
C ALA A 33 0.05 1.81 3.54
N PRO A 34 0.91 1.87 2.50
CA PRO A 34 1.79 0.77 2.13
C PRO A 34 2.79 0.44 3.25
N GLU A 35 3.05 -0.85 3.45
CA GLU A 35 4.06 -1.33 4.37
C GLU A 35 5.46 -0.88 3.91
N PHE A 36 6.11 -0.11 4.77
CA PHE A 36 7.41 0.49 4.47
C PHE A 36 8.50 -0.57 4.31
N GLU A 37 8.47 -1.63 5.11
CA GLU A 37 9.46 -2.71 5.04
C GLU A 37 9.40 -3.45 3.69
N ASP A 38 8.19 -3.78 3.23
CA ASP A 38 7.97 -4.42 1.93
C ASP A 38 8.45 -3.48 0.80
N CYS A 39 8.08 -2.20 0.86
CA CYS A 39 8.52 -1.21 -0.12
C CYS A 39 10.06 -1.06 -0.14
N ARG A 40 10.70 -1.03 1.03
CA ARG A 40 12.16 -0.90 1.16
C ARG A 40 12.88 -2.12 0.63
N ARG A 41 12.36 -3.31 0.94
CA ARG A 41 12.90 -4.57 0.46
C ARG A 41 12.86 -4.63 -1.07
N LEU A 42 11.69 -4.37 -1.67
CA LEU A 42 11.52 -4.36 -3.12
C LEU A 42 12.36 -3.27 -3.79
N ALA A 43 12.48 -2.09 -3.17
CA ALA A 43 13.32 -1.01 -3.67
C ALA A 43 14.79 -1.45 -3.76
N SER A 44 15.32 -2.09 -2.71
CA SER A 44 16.68 -2.63 -2.70
C SER A 44 16.86 -3.81 -3.65
N GLU A 45 15.91 -4.74 -3.72
CA GLU A 45 15.97 -5.92 -4.60
C GLU A 45 15.89 -5.55 -6.09
N ARG A 46 15.13 -4.49 -6.43
CA ARG A 46 14.94 -4.02 -7.81
C ARG A 46 15.87 -2.87 -8.20
N GLY A 47 16.61 -2.31 -7.25
CA GLY A 47 17.47 -1.15 -7.49
C GLY A 47 16.71 0.12 -7.85
N VAL A 48 15.48 0.29 -7.37
CA VAL A 48 14.63 1.46 -7.65
C VAL A 48 14.45 2.30 -6.39
N PRO A 49 14.17 3.61 -6.51
CA PRO A 49 13.90 4.44 -5.34
C PRO A 49 12.66 3.95 -4.57
N LEU A 50 12.73 3.96 -3.24
CA LEU A 50 11.60 3.61 -2.35
C LEU A 50 10.31 4.35 -2.74
N LYS A 51 10.43 5.64 -3.10
CA LYS A 51 9.30 6.47 -3.52
C LYS A 51 8.54 5.85 -4.70
N VAL A 52 9.24 5.22 -5.63
CA VAL A 52 8.65 4.60 -6.82
C VAL A 52 7.83 3.37 -6.42
N VAL A 53 8.38 2.51 -5.55
CA VAL A 53 7.66 1.34 -5.03
C VAL A 53 6.43 1.77 -4.21
N HIS A 54 6.60 2.80 -3.39
CA HIS A 54 5.53 3.34 -2.57
C HIS A 54 4.39 3.90 -3.43
N GLN A 55 4.71 4.67 -4.48
CA GLN A 55 3.72 5.17 -5.43
C GLN A 55 3.03 4.04 -6.20
N ALA A 56 3.77 2.99 -6.59
CA ALA A 56 3.18 1.83 -7.26
C ALA A 56 2.21 1.06 -6.36
N ALA A 57 2.54 0.92 -5.06
CA ALA A 57 1.64 0.31 -4.08
C ALA A 57 0.36 1.14 -3.88
N LEU A 58 0.47 2.48 -3.80
CA LEU A 58 -0.69 3.36 -3.75
C LEU A 58 -1.54 3.23 -5.03
N ALA A 59 -0.91 3.28 -6.20
CA ALA A 59 -1.60 3.15 -7.49
C ALA A 59 -2.35 1.82 -7.63
N ALA A 60 -1.76 0.72 -7.16
CA ALA A 60 -2.38 -0.61 -7.19
C ALA A 60 -3.63 -0.73 -6.31
N VAL A 61 -3.80 0.14 -5.30
CA VAL A 61 -5.01 0.20 -4.48
C VAL A 61 -6.14 0.96 -5.15
N VAL A 62 -5.82 2.04 -5.87
CA VAL A 62 -6.82 2.89 -6.56
C VAL A 62 -7.18 2.38 -7.95
N ALA A 63 -6.35 1.53 -8.55
CA ALA A 63 -6.66 0.90 -9.83
C ALA A 63 -7.96 0.07 -9.69
N PRO A 64 -9.02 0.40 -10.43
CA PRO A 64 -10.20 -0.46 -10.49
C PRO A 64 -9.77 -1.80 -11.08
N ARG A 65 -10.10 -2.88 -10.36
CA ARG A 65 -9.89 -4.25 -10.80
C ARG A 65 -10.77 -4.58 -11.99
#